data_AF-A0A2L0VS04-F1
#
_entry.id   AF-A0A2L0VS04-F1
#
_cell.length_a   1.000
_cell.length_b   1.000
_cell.length_c   1.000
_cell.angle_alpha   90.00
_cell.angle_beta   90.00
_cell.angle_gamma   90.00
#
_symmetry.space_group_name_H-M   'P 1'
#
loop_
_entity.id
_entity.type
_entity.pdbx_description
1 polymer ?
#
loop_
_entity_poly.entity_id
_entity_poly.type
_entity_poly.pdbx_seq_one_letter_code
_entity_poly.pdbx_strand_id
1 'polypeptide(L)'
;MTSDVQGQDAIKRRSNSFFRRSRVPFALEDARRQGDISQLAFLLLGGRDAAIAFLNAENDELGGRPLAVATASAEGYEQVAAAIRAWESTRRSR
;
A
#
# COMPACT_ATOMS: atom_id res chain seq x y z
N MET A 1 -16.80 40.20 21.74
CA MET A 1 -15.72 39.71 20.87
C MET A 1 -14.89 38.70 21.64
N THR A 2 -15.47 37.52 21.82
CA THR A 2 -14.97 36.28 22.44
C THR A 2 -15.95 35.22 21.88
N SER A 3 -15.61 34.06 21.35
CA SER A 3 -14.46 33.18 21.56
C SER A 3 -14.36 32.25 20.35
N ASP A 4 -13.18 31.65 20.16
CA ASP A 4 -12.99 30.32 19.59
C ASP A 4 -14.11 29.34 19.96
N VAL A 5 -14.47 28.44 19.03
CA VAL A 5 -14.44 26.97 19.13
C VAL A 5 -15.24 26.41 17.96
N GLN A 6 -14.60 25.65 17.07
CA GLN A 6 -15.27 24.50 16.47
C GLN A 6 -14.23 23.43 16.12
N GLY A 7 -13.93 22.57 17.10
CA GLY A 7 -13.53 21.22 16.79
C GLY A 7 -14.71 20.46 16.19
N GLN A 8 -14.46 19.64 15.17
CA GLN A 8 -15.32 18.52 14.80
C GLN A 8 -14.45 17.34 14.39
N ASP A 9 -14.29 16.43 15.35
CA ASP A 9 -14.07 15.01 15.12
C ASP A 9 -15.08 14.45 14.11
N ALA A 10 -14.61 13.72 13.10
CA ALA A 10 -15.46 12.79 12.34
C ALA A 10 -14.64 11.68 11.66
N ILE A 11 -14.07 10.81 12.48
CA ILE A 11 -14.29 9.35 12.47
C ILE A 11 -14.67 8.67 11.13
N LYS A 12 -13.94 7.56 10.83
CA LYS A 12 -14.19 6.42 9.91
C LYS A 12 -13.67 6.59 8.48
N ARG A 13 -12.90 5.64 7.94
CA ARG A 13 -13.12 4.19 8.04
C ARG A 13 -11.80 3.47 8.30
N ARG A 14 -11.71 2.73 9.41
CA ARG A 14 -10.86 1.53 9.41
C ARG A 14 -11.46 0.65 8.32
N SER A 15 -10.81 0.60 7.16
CA SER A 15 -11.16 -0.37 6.14
C SER A 15 -10.80 -1.73 6.72
N ASN A 16 -11.76 -2.29 7.47
CA ASN A 16 -11.74 -3.69 7.81
C ASN A 16 -12.04 -4.41 6.49
N SER A 17 -10.99 -4.49 5.66
CA SER A 17 -10.96 -5.35 4.49
C SER A 17 -10.91 -6.78 5.01
N PHE A 18 -12.04 -7.22 5.56
CA PHE A 18 -12.36 -8.62 5.70
C PHE A 18 -12.04 -9.24 4.34
N PHE A 19 -11.09 -10.17 4.32
CA PHE A 19 -10.77 -10.97 3.16
C PHE A 19 -12.07 -11.48 2.54
N ARG A 20 -12.54 -10.80 1.49
CA ARG A 20 -13.59 -11.33 0.63
C ARG A 20 -12.89 -12.46 -0.10
N ARG A 21 -13.14 -13.69 0.35
CA ARG A 21 -12.67 -14.90 -0.33
C ARG A 21 -13.23 -14.85 -1.76
N SER A 22 -12.41 -14.39 -2.71
CA SER A 22 -12.73 -14.49 -4.12
C SER A 22 -12.94 -15.96 -4.41
N ARG A 23 -14.12 -16.31 -4.94
CA ARG A 23 -14.44 -17.68 -5.37
C ARG A 23 -13.74 -18.05 -6.67
N VAL A 24 -13.01 -17.11 -7.27
CA VAL A 24 -12.15 -17.31 -8.42
C VAL A 24 -10.74 -17.58 -7.90
N PRO A 25 -10.07 -18.67 -8.32
CA PRO A 25 -8.66 -18.87 -8.03
C PRO A 25 -7.90 -17.59 -8.42
N PHE A 26 -7.11 -17.07 -7.49
CA PHE A 26 -6.20 -15.97 -7.80
C PHE A 26 -5.37 -16.41 -9.00
N ALA A 27 -5.35 -15.63 -10.08
CA ALA A 27 -4.56 -16.02 -11.24
C ALA A 27 -3.11 -16.22 -10.77
N LEU A 28 -2.44 -17.27 -11.26
CA LEU A 28 -1.10 -17.64 -10.78
C LEU A 28 -0.13 -16.44 -10.83
N GLU A 29 -0.27 -15.61 -11.85
CA GLU A 29 0.51 -14.40 -12.04
C GLU A 29 0.21 -13.31 -11.01
N ASP A 30 -1.05 -13.16 -10.58
CA ASP A 30 -1.43 -12.21 -9.54
C ASP A 30 -0.82 -12.64 -8.20
N ALA A 31 -0.82 -13.94 -7.91
CA ALA A 31 -0.27 -14.49 -6.68
C ALA A 31 1.25 -14.33 -6.63
N ARG A 32 1.92 -14.55 -7.78
CA ARG A 32 3.36 -14.29 -7.96
C ARG A 32 3.67 -12.83 -7.69
N ARG A 33 2.99 -11.89 -8.37
CA ARG A 33 3.18 -10.45 -8.16
C ARG A 33 2.94 -10.04 -6.71
N GLN A 34 1.92 -10.61 -6.05
CA GLN A 34 1.65 -10.35 -4.63
C GLN A 34 2.82 -10.80 -3.73
N GLY A 35 3.34 -12.00 -3.95
CA GLY A 35 4.49 -12.52 -3.21
C GLY A 35 5.73 -11.66 -3.44
N ASP A 36 6.06 -11.39 -4.70
CA ASP A 36 7.25 -10.66 -5.10
C ASP A 36 7.24 -9.22 -4.57
N ILE A 37 6.11 -8.51 -4.68
CA ILE A 37 6.01 -7.13 -4.17
C ILE A 37 6.03 -7.09 -2.64
N SER A 38 5.46 -8.10 -1.98
CA SER A 38 5.51 -8.21 -0.51
C SER A 38 6.94 -8.45 -0.02
N GLN A 39 7.68 -9.31 -0.72
CA GLN A 39 9.08 -9.60 -0.42
C GLN A 39 9.97 -8.37 -0.66
N LEU A 40 9.78 -7.67 -1.78
CA LEU A 40 10.51 -6.44 -2.08
C LEU A 40 10.28 -5.38 -1.01
N ALA A 41 9.01 -5.13 -0.65
CA ALA A 41 8.63 -4.18 0.38
C ALA A 41 9.23 -4.55 1.75
N PHE A 42 9.21 -5.83 2.13
CA PHE A 42 9.80 -6.30 3.37
C PHE A 42 11.31 -5.98 3.43
N LEU A 43 12.03 -6.28 2.35
CA LEU A 43 13.48 -6.09 2.28
C LEU A 43 13.88 -4.61 2.26
N LEU A 44 13.15 -3.76 1.53
CA LEU A 44 13.53 -2.36 1.30
C LEU A 44 12.90 -1.38 2.30
N LEU A 45 11.74 -1.69 2.88
CA LEU A 45 11.04 -0.76 3.76
C LEU A 45 11.41 -0.89 5.25
N GLY A 46 12.25 -1.86 5.60
CA GLY A 46 12.72 -2.10 6.97
C GLY A 46 11.88 -3.14 7.72
N GLY A 47 11.34 -4.13 7.01
CA GLY A 47 10.63 -5.26 7.60
C GLY A 47 9.11 -5.17 7.55
N ARG A 48 8.47 -6.04 8.33
CA ARG A 48 7.04 -6.40 8.19
C ARG A 48 6.10 -5.21 8.34
N ASP A 49 6.23 -4.43 9.41
CA ASP A 49 5.22 -3.42 9.72
C ASP A 49 5.27 -2.24 8.75
N ALA A 50 6.49 -1.81 8.37
CA ALA A 50 6.67 -0.78 7.34
C ALA A 50 6.15 -1.26 5.96
N ALA A 51 6.41 -2.51 5.60
CA ALA A 51 5.90 -3.10 4.37
C ALA A 51 4.37 -3.17 4.35
N ILE A 52 3.75 -3.66 5.43
CA ILE A 52 2.29 -3.74 5.54
C ILE A 52 1.67 -2.34 5.48
N ALA A 53 2.24 -1.37 6.21
CA ALA A 53 1.74 0.01 6.21
C ALA A 53 1.76 0.62 4.81
N PHE A 54 2.89 0.51 4.10
CA PHE A 54 3.02 1.03 2.73
C PHE A 54 2.06 0.33 1.76
N LEU A 55 2.07 -1.01 1.72
CA LEU A 55 1.30 -1.77 0.73
C LEU A 55 -0.22 -1.65 0.88
N ASN A 56 -0.69 -1.36 2.09
CA ASN A 56 -2.12 -1.30 2.39
C ASN A 56 -2.68 0.11 2.55
N ALA A 57 -1.84 1.15 2.67
CA ALA A 57 -2.28 2.53 2.68
C ALA A 57 -2.84 2.95 1.32
N GLU A 58 -3.76 3.93 1.32
CA GLU A 58 -4.12 4.60 0.08
C GLU A 58 -2.95 5.44 -0.41
N ASN A 59 -2.69 5.40 -1.72
CA ASN A 59 -1.67 6.19 -2.37
C ASN A 59 -2.24 6.80 -3.66
N ASP A 60 -2.52 8.10 -3.60
CA ASP A 60 -3.13 8.84 -4.71
C ASP A 60 -2.23 8.88 -5.96
N GLU A 61 -0.90 8.88 -5.78
CA GLU A 61 0.06 8.87 -6.91
C GLU A 61 0.02 7.54 -7.68
N LEU A 62 -0.30 6.45 -6.98
CA LEU A 62 -0.45 5.12 -7.57
C LEU A 62 -1.90 4.81 -7.97
N GLY A 63 -2.84 5.75 -7.75
CA GLY A 63 -4.25 5.57 -8.05
C GLY A 63 -4.97 4.57 -7.13
N GLY A 64 -4.42 4.31 -5.94
CA GLY A 64 -5.05 3.46 -4.92
C GLY A 64 -4.04 2.72 -4.04
N ARG A 65 -4.49 1.62 -3.43
CA ARG A 65 -3.65 0.82 -2.53
C ARG A 65 -2.54 0.11 -3.31
N PRO A 66 -1.25 0.27 -2.95
CA PRO A 66 -0.14 -0.29 -3.73
C PRO A 66 -0.23 -1.81 -3.93
N LEU A 67 -0.71 -2.58 -2.95
CA LEU A 67 -0.90 -4.02 -3.12
C LEU A 67 -1.92 -4.35 -4.22
N ALA A 68 -3.02 -3.60 -4.27
CA ALA A 68 -4.06 -3.82 -5.29
C ALA A 68 -3.53 -3.48 -6.68
N VAL A 69 -2.85 -2.34 -6.79
CA VAL A 69 -2.23 -1.87 -8.05
C VAL A 69 -1.19 -2.87 -8.56
N ALA A 70 -0.29 -3.35 -7.69
CA ALA A 70 0.74 -4.31 -8.05
C ALA A 70 0.18 -5.66 -8.53
N THR A 71 -0.92 -6.12 -7.94
CA THR A 71 -1.53 -7.40 -8.35
C THR A 71 -2.35 -7.28 -9.63
N ALA A 72 -2.93 -6.12 -9.92
CA ALA A 72 -3.86 -5.93 -11.04
C ALA A 72 -3.20 -6.05 -12.42
N SER A 73 -1.92 -5.68 -12.56
CA SER A 73 -1.19 -5.77 -13.83
C SER A 73 0.32 -5.78 -13.63
N ALA A 74 1.06 -6.16 -14.67
CA ALA A 74 2.52 -6.06 -14.68
C ALA A 74 2.99 -4.59 -14.64
N GLU A 75 2.27 -3.68 -15.28
CA GLU A 75 2.59 -2.25 -15.24
C GLU A 75 2.41 -1.67 -13.84
N GLY A 76 1.29 -2.01 -13.17
CA GLY A 76 1.05 -1.60 -11.79
C GLY A 76 2.10 -2.14 -10.82
N TYR A 77 2.60 -3.36 -11.08
CA TYR A 77 3.71 -3.92 -10.32
C TYR A 77 4.99 -3.09 -10.45
N GLU A 78 5.39 -2.72 -11.67
CA GLU A 78 6.59 -1.91 -11.90
C GLU A 78 6.47 -0.51 -11.27
N GLN A 79 5.29 0.11 -11.35
CA GLN A 79 5.02 1.41 -10.71
C GLN A 79 5.22 1.33 -9.19
N VAL A 80 4.66 0.31 -8.54
CA VAL A 80 4.80 0.11 -7.09
C VAL A 80 6.23 -0.25 -6.70
N ALA A 81 6.90 -1.10 -7.49
CA ALA A 81 8.30 -1.46 -7.26
C ALA A 81 9.22 -0.25 -7.36
N ALA A 82 8.99 0.65 -8.32
CA ALA A 82 9.71 1.92 -8.44
C ALA A 82 9.48 2.81 -7.22
N ALA A 83 8.25 2.95 -6.75
CA ALA A 83 7.92 3.73 -5.55
C ALA A 83 8.64 3.21 -4.29
N ILE A 84 8.71 1.87 -4.11
CA ILE A 84 9.44 1.25 -2.99
C ILE A 84 10.94 1.61 -3.05
N ARG A 85 11.56 1.49 -4.24
CA ARG A 85 12.99 1.81 -4.44
C ARG A 85 13.28 3.29 -4.23
N ALA A 86 12.38 4.18 -4.67
CA ALA A 86 12.52 5.62 -4.48
C ALA A 86 12.44 6.01 -3.00
N TRP A 87 11.53 5.39 -2.26
CA TRP A 87 11.39 5.62 -0.83
C TRP A 87 12.62 5.17 -0.05
N GLU A 88 13.19 4.03 -0.43
CA GLU A 88 14.41 3.50 0.17
C GLU A 88 15.61 4.43 -0.09
N SER A 89 15.73 4.93 -1.32
CA SER A 89 16.75 5.93 -1.68
C SER A 89 16.59 7.20 -0.85
N THR A 90 15.35 7.68 -0.67
CA THR A 90 15.02 8.87 0.13
C THR A 90 15.42 8.70 1.59
N ARG A 91 15.32 7.49 2.16
CA ARG A 91 15.75 7.21 3.54
C ARG A 91 17.25 7.16 3.69
N ARG A 92 17.99 6.60 2.73
CA ARG A 92 19.46 6.53 2.79
C ARG A 92 20.15 7.88 2.67
N SER A 93 19.48 8.87 2.06
CA SER A 93 20.00 10.23 1.93
C SER A 93 19.68 11.14 3.12
N ARG A 94 19.02 10.63 4.17
CA ARG A 94 18.79 11.35 5.44
C ARG A 94 19.76 10.88 6.51
#